data_AF-A0A4Q1CJA2-F1
#
_entry.id   AF-A0A4Q1CJA2-F1
#
_cell.length_a   1.000
_cell.length_b   1.000
_cell.length_c   1.000
_cell.angle_alpha   90.00
_cell.angle_beta   90.00
_cell.angle_gamma   90.00
#
_symmetry.space_group_name_H-M   'P 1'
#
loop_
_entity.id
_entity.type
_entity.pdbx_description
1 polymer ?
#
loop_
_entity_poly.entity_id
_entity_poly.type
_entity_poly.pdbx_seq_one_letter_code
_entity_poly.pdbx_strand_id
1 'polypeptide(L)'
;MKKFNIRIILAAFCLYTSCNLFSKNWDKIYENQQKFFRDNESTFALAVKILDTSTVSDTSLLIFDKYLKMPDTLIGKLRDIGIKQIDVYKDSCETKDIRFVPDSLWDCDRFSVMQIQYNRCDERSEKGYHWTMKGSNHKHSFGQGNGWFIYSDSDPF
;
A
#
# COMPACT_ATOMS: atom_id res chain seq x y z
N MET A 1 62.83 -6.54 -18.67
CA MET A 1 61.43 -7.00 -18.87
C MET A 1 60.69 -7.00 -17.53
N LYS A 2 59.75 -6.07 -17.32
CA LYS A 2 58.96 -5.94 -16.07
C LYS A 2 57.71 -6.82 -16.19
N LYS A 3 57.56 -7.83 -15.32
CA LYS A 3 56.35 -8.64 -15.22
C LYS A 3 55.26 -7.80 -14.52
N PHE A 4 54.25 -7.38 -15.28
CA PHE A 4 53.07 -6.71 -14.74
C PHE A 4 52.21 -7.74 -13.98
N ASN A 5 51.93 -7.47 -12.71
CA ASN A 5 51.08 -8.30 -11.85
C ASN A 5 49.60 -8.14 -12.26
N ILE A 6 49.17 -8.95 -13.22
CA ILE A 6 47.78 -9.02 -13.74
C ILE A 6 46.76 -9.52 -12.68
N ARG A 7 47.21 -9.96 -11.50
CA ARG A 7 46.33 -10.53 -10.46
C ARG A 7 45.58 -9.49 -9.61
N ILE A 8 45.95 -8.21 -9.66
CA ILE A 8 45.33 -7.18 -8.80
C ILE A 8 44.07 -6.56 -9.45
N ILE A 9 43.93 -6.63 -10.78
CA ILE A 9 42.82 -5.97 -11.49
C ILE A 9 41.52 -6.80 -11.42
N LEU A 10 41.60 -8.13 -11.29
CA LEU A 10 40.42 -9.00 -11.21
C LEU A 10 39.71 -8.98 -9.84
N ALA A 11 40.39 -8.62 -8.76
CA ALA A 11 39.77 -8.54 -7.43
C ALA A 11 38.91 -7.27 -7.24
N ALA A 12 39.23 -6.19 -7.97
CA ALA A 12 38.48 -4.93 -7.88
C ALA A 12 37.16 -4.95 -8.69
N PHE A 13 37.03 -5.83 -9.67
CA PHE A 13 35.82 -5.92 -10.50
C PHE A 13 34.68 -6.71 -9.84
N CYS A 14 35.01 -7.67 -8.95
CA CYS A 14 34.00 -8.44 -8.23
C CYS A 14 33.32 -7.67 -7.07
N LEU A 15 33.95 -6.60 -6.56
CA LEU A 15 33.37 -5.76 -5.50
C LEU A 15 32.41 -4.69 -6.04
N TYR A 16 32.43 -4.39 -7.33
CA TYR A 16 31.53 -3.41 -7.95
C TYR A 16 30.22 -4.02 -8.47
N THR A 17 30.16 -5.33 -8.70
CA THR A 17 28.95 -5.99 -9.21
C THR A 17 28.05 -6.57 -8.12
N SER A 18 28.51 -6.63 -6.87
CA SER A 18 27.73 -7.22 -5.76
C SER A 18 26.83 -6.24 -5.00
N CYS A 19 26.98 -4.93 -5.20
CA CYS A 19 26.16 -3.93 -4.48
C CYS A 19 24.83 -3.57 -5.17
N ASN A 20 24.61 -3.95 -6.44
CA ASN A 20 23.41 -3.58 -7.19
C ASN A 20 22.35 -4.68 -7.34
N LEU A 21 22.60 -5.91 -6.87
CA LEU A 21 21.61 -6.99 -6.91
C LEU A 21 20.61 -6.94 -5.74
N PHE A 22 20.85 -6.08 -4.76
CA PHE A 22 20.01 -5.97 -3.54
C PHE A 22 19.41 -4.59 -3.32
N SER A 23 19.63 -3.61 -4.22
CA SER A 23 18.92 -2.33 -4.15
C SER A 23 17.46 -2.56 -4.54
N LYS A 24 16.57 -2.58 -3.55
CA LYS A 24 15.12 -2.67 -3.73
C LYS A 24 14.67 -1.55 -4.67
N ASN A 25 13.98 -1.88 -5.75
CA ASN A 25 13.36 -0.89 -6.62
C ASN A 25 12.00 -0.49 -6.02
N TRP A 26 12.03 0.49 -5.12
CA TRP A 26 10.84 1.01 -4.44
C TRP A 26 9.83 1.62 -5.42
N ASP A 27 10.31 2.30 -6.46
CA ASP A 27 9.44 2.87 -7.49
C ASP A 27 8.58 1.79 -8.14
N LYS A 28 9.18 0.65 -8.51
CA LYS A 28 8.46 -0.49 -9.08
C LYS A 28 7.43 -1.08 -8.10
N ILE A 29 7.75 -1.15 -6.81
CA ILE A 29 6.82 -1.62 -5.79
C ILE A 29 5.62 -0.68 -5.73
N TYR A 30 5.85 0.63 -5.64
CA TYR A 30 4.77 1.62 -5.60
C TYR A 30 3.94 1.65 -6.89
N GLU A 31 4.58 1.53 -8.06
CA GLU A 31 3.89 1.42 -9.35
C GLU A 31 2.95 0.20 -9.39
N ASN A 32 3.43 -0.95 -8.93
CA ASN A 32 2.64 -2.17 -8.86
C ASN A 32 1.44 -2.02 -7.92
N GLN A 33 1.61 -1.41 -6.75
CA GLN A 33 0.52 -1.18 -5.79
C GLN A 33 -0.55 -0.24 -6.37
N GLN A 34 -0.12 0.85 -6.98
CA GLN A 34 -1.05 1.78 -7.63
C GLN A 34 -1.77 1.12 -8.81
N LYS A 35 -1.08 0.27 -9.58
CA LYS A 35 -1.71 -0.49 -10.66
C LYS A 35 -2.74 -1.47 -10.11
N PHE A 36 -2.40 -2.22 -9.07
CA PHE A 36 -3.31 -3.19 -8.46
C PHE A 36 -4.57 -2.51 -7.91
N PHE A 37 -4.43 -1.35 -7.27
CA PHE A 37 -5.58 -0.53 -6.88
C PHE A 37 -6.48 -0.21 -8.08
N ARG A 38 -5.91 0.35 -9.15
CA ARG A 38 -6.68 0.72 -10.36
C ARG A 38 -7.41 -0.47 -10.99
N ASP A 39 -6.74 -1.62 -11.07
CA ASP A 39 -7.33 -2.84 -11.63
C ASP A 39 -8.53 -3.34 -10.82
N ASN A 40 -8.62 -2.98 -9.53
CA ASN A 40 -9.64 -3.44 -8.58
C ASN A 40 -10.50 -2.31 -8.00
N GLU A 41 -10.40 -1.08 -8.51
CA GLU A 41 -11.04 0.12 -7.97
C GLU A 41 -12.55 -0.06 -7.79
N SER A 42 -13.22 -0.73 -8.74
CA SER A 42 -14.66 -0.98 -8.68
C SER A 42 -15.08 -1.83 -7.46
N THR A 43 -14.24 -2.78 -7.05
CA THR A 43 -14.48 -3.62 -5.86
C THR A 43 -14.38 -2.77 -4.59
N PHE A 44 -13.34 -1.94 -4.49
CA PHE A 44 -13.15 -1.02 -3.37
C PHE A 44 -14.28 0.01 -3.28
N ALA A 45 -14.66 0.61 -4.41
CA ALA A 45 -15.74 1.59 -4.48
C ALA A 45 -17.09 1.01 -4.04
N LEU A 46 -17.39 -0.24 -4.41
CA LEU A 46 -18.62 -0.90 -3.98
C LEU A 46 -18.62 -1.16 -2.47
N ALA A 47 -17.50 -1.58 -1.90
CA ALA A 47 -17.35 -1.77 -0.46
C ALA A 47 -17.54 -0.46 0.31
N VAL A 48 -16.90 0.63 -0.14
CA VAL A 48 -17.08 1.97 0.42
C VAL A 48 -18.54 2.41 0.37
N LYS A 49 -19.22 2.25 -0.77
CA LYS A 49 -20.63 2.63 -0.90
C LYS A 49 -21.52 1.95 0.14
N ILE A 50 -21.29 0.67 0.41
CA ILE A 50 -22.04 -0.07 1.44
C ILE A 50 -21.70 0.48 2.82
N LEU A 51 -20.42 0.65 3.12
CA LEU A 51 -19.96 1.11 4.43
C LEU A 51 -20.42 2.54 4.73
N ASP A 52 -20.35 3.46 3.77
CA ASP A 52 -20.82 4.85 3.91
C ASP A 52 -22.30 4.91 4.31
N THR A 53 -23.13 4.05 3.74
CA THR A 53 -24.58 4.01 4.04
C THR A 53 -24.95 3.21 5.29
N SER A 54 -23.99 2.49 5.88
CA SER A 54 -24.21 1.68 7.07
C SER A 54 -24.11 2.50 8.36
N THR A 55 -24.58 1.94 9.47
CA THR A 55 -24.36 2.51 10.82
C THR A 55 -23.02 2.10 11.45
N VAL A 56 -22.17 1.37 10.71
CA VAL A 56 -20.88 0.87 11.22
C VAL A 56 -19.89 2.04 11.33
N SER A 57 -19.29 2.23 12.50
CA SER A 57 -18.20 3.18 12.73
C SER A 57 -17.29 2.68 13.84
N ASP A 58 -16.07 3.23 13.88
CA ASP A 58 -15.07 3.06 14.93
C ASP A 58 -14.79 1.58 15.24
N THR A 59 -14.53 0.80 14.18
CA THR A 59 -14.36 -0.64 14.26
C THR A 59 -13.28 -1.16 13.31
N SER A 60 -12.69 -2.30 13.68
CA SER A 60 -11.76 -3.08 12.87
C SER A 60 -12.37 -4.46 12.66
N LEU A 61 -12.59 -4.84 11.40
CA LEU A 61 -13.32 -6.06 11.04
C LEU A 61 -12.46 -6.91 10.12
N LEU A 62 -12.30 -8.19 10.44
CA LEU A 62 -11.62 -9.11 9.55
C LEU A 62 -12.54 -9.45 8.37
N ILE A 63 -11.98 -9.73 7.19
CA ILE A 63 -12.73 -10.14 5.97
C ILE A 63 -13.36 -11.55 6.10
N PHE A 64 -13.42 -12.09 7.31
CA PHE A 64 -14.15 -13.32 7.66
C PHE A 64 -15.41 -13.05 8.51
N ASP A 65 -15.60 -11.80 8.93
CA ASP A 65 -16.65 -11.41 9.85
C ASP A 65 -17.96 -11.07 9.12
N LYS A 66 -19.06 -11.73 9.51
CA LYS A 66 -20.42 -11.45 9.02
C LYS A 66 -20.93 -10.04 9.41
N TYR A 67 -20.16 -9.28 10.18
CA TYR A 67 -20.53 -7.97 10.71
C TYR A 67 -20.54 -6.86 9.67
N LEU A 68 -19.84 -7.02 8.55
CA LEU A 68 -19.74 -5.99 7.50
C LEU A 68 -21.05 -5.73 6.75
N LYS A 69 -22.08 -6.58 6.93
CA LYS A 69 -23.37 -6.53 6.17
C LYS A 69 -23.16 -6.37 4.65
N MET A 70 -22.01 -6.83 4.14
CA MET A 70 -21.69 -6.85 2.72
C MET A 70 -22.18 -8.17 2.09
N PRO A 71 -22.52 -8.19 0.80
CA PRO A 71 -22.79 -9.43 0.09
C PRO A 71 -21.57 -10.37 0.13
N ASP A 72 -21.81 -11.67 0.34
CA ASP A 72 -20.73 -12.68 0.37
C ASP A 72 -19.88 -12.68 -0.91
N THR A 73 -20.48 -12.34 -2.05
CA THR A 73 -19.76 -12.20 -3.32
C THR A 73 -18.74 -11.06 -3.31
N LEU A 74 -19.04 -9.96 -2.61
CA LEU A 74 -18.10 -8.85 -2.46
C LEU A 74 -17.01 -9.18 -1.44
N ILE A 75 -17.36 -9.83 -0.33
CA ILE A 75 -16.38 -10.32 0.66
C ILE A 75 -15.39 -11.29 -0.02
N GLY A 76 -15.91 -12.21 -0.84
CA GLY A 76 -15.11 -13.11 -1.66
C GLY A 76 -14.14 -12.35 -2.56
N LYS A 77 -14.62 -11.35 -3.32
CA LYS A 77 -13.76 -10.52 -4.17
C LYS A 77 -12.68 -9.77 -3.38
N LEU A 78 -13.03 -9.19 -2.24
CA LEU A 78 -12.07 -8.47 -1.38
C LEU A 78 -10.95 -9.40 -0.89
N ARG A 79 -11.30 -10.63 -0.53
CA ARG A 79 -10.32 -11.65 -0.17
C ARG A 79 -9.47 -12.09 -1.37
N ASP A 80 -10.09 -12.32 -2.52
CA ASP A 80 -9.39 -12.76 -3.73
C ASP A 80 -8.37 -11.72 -4.21
N ILE A 81 -8.60 -10.43 -3.90
CA ILE A 81 -7.65 -9.34 -4.16
C ILE A 81 -6.73 -9.04 -2.97
N GLY A 82 -6.71 -9.90 -1.95
CA GLY A 82 -5.75 -9.83 -0.84
C GLY A 82 -6.05 -8.80 0.24
N ILE A 83 -7.33 -8.55 0.55
CA ILE A 83 -7.70 -7.75 1.72
C ILE A 83 -8.02 -8.69 2.89
N LYS A 84 -7.35 -8.48 4.03
CA LYS A 84 -7.57 -9.27 5.25
C LYS A 84 -8.46 -8.57 6.28
N GLN A 85 -8.45 -7.24 6.28
CA GLN A 85 -9.14 -6.43 7.28
C GLN A 85 -9.64 -5.13 6.67
N ILE A 86 -10.77 -4.65 7.19
CA ILE A 86 -11.30 -3.32 6.93
C ILE A 86 -11.43 -2.59 8.26
N ASP A 87 -10.83 -1.42 8.34
CA ASP A 87 -11.07 -0.49 9.43
C ASP A 87 -12.02 0.62 8.98
N VAL A 88 -12.95 0.97 9.84
CA VAL A 88 -13.92 2.04 9.60
C VAL A 88 -13.86 2.97 10.78
N TYR A 89 -13.47 4.22 10.56
CA TYR A 89 -13.44 5.26 11.58
C TYR A 89 -14.37 6.40 11.20
N LYS A 90 -14.95 7.05 12.20
CA LYS A 90 -15.64 8.31 11.97
C LYS A 90 -14.60 9.42 11.85
N ASP A 91 -14.57 10.12 10.72
CA ASP A 91 -13.70 11.29 10.56
C ASP A 91 -14.38 12.56 11.09
N SER A 92 -13.56 13.56 11.37
CA SER A 92 -13.89 14.92 11.78
C SER A 92 -14.81 15.66 10.80
N CYS A 93 -14.86 15.25 9.53
CA CYS A 93 -15.66 15.89 8.48
C CYS A 93 -16.99 15.18 8.17
N GLU A 94 -17.53 14.41 9.11
CA GLU A 94 -18.79 13.64 8.97
C GLU A 94 -18.77 12.54 7.90
N THR A 95 -17.64 12.35 7.21
CA THR A 95 -17.41 11.19 6.33
C THR A 95 -16.68 10.09 7.07
N LYS A 96 -16.73 8.86 6.54
CA LYS A 96 -16.00 7.73 7.11
C LYS A 96 -14.60 7.68 6.52
N ASP A 97 -13.63 7.44 7.38
CA ASP A 97 -12.31 6.98 6.99
C ASP A 97 -12.35 5.46 6.92
N ILE A 98 -12.26 4.92 5.70
CA ILE A 98 -12.31 3.48 5.45
C ILE A 98 -10.95 3.02 4.97
N ARG A 99 -10.35 2.08 5.70
CA ARG A 99 -9.01 1.55 5.40
C ARG A 99 -9.12 0.08 5.07
N PHE A 100 -8.68 -0.29 3.88
CA PHE A 100 -8.50 -1.67 3.48
C PHE A 100 -7.07 -2.08 3.78
N VAL A 101 -6.89 -3.01 4.71
CA VAL A 101 -5.58 -3.52 5.10
C VAL A 101 -5.27 -4.77 4.26
N PRO A 102 -4.24 -4.72 3.41
CA PRO A 102 -3.87 -5.84 2.59
C PRO A 102 -3.19 -6.98 3.36
N ASP A 103 -3.18 -8.15 2.74
CA ASP A 103 -2.32 -9.28 3.06
C ASP A 103 -1.07 -9.31 2.16
N SER A 104 -0.31 -10.41 2.26
CA SER A 104 0.97 -10.59 1.58
C SER A 104 0.89 -10.53 0.05
N LEU A 105 -0.31 -10.62 -0.56
CA LEU A 105 -0.48 -10.45 -2.00
C LEU A 105 -0.09 -9.06 -2.51
N TRP A 106 -0.01 -8.06 -1.62
CA TRP A 106 0.32 -6.67 -1.94
C TRP A 106 1.78 -6.28 -1.68
N ASP A 107 2.69 -7.25 -1.57
CA ASP A 107 4.05 -7.03 -1.08
C ASP A 107 4.06 -6.38 0.33
N CYS A 108 2.98 -6.54 1.11
CA CYS A 108 2.82 -5.86 2.40
C CYS A 108 3.86 -6.30 3.44
N ASP A 109 4.46 -7.48 3.28
CA ASP A 109 5.53 -7.99 4.16
C ASP A 109 6.79 -7.10 4.17
N ARG A 110 6.88 -6.17 3.20
CA ARG A 110 7.95 -5.17 3.10
C ARG A 110 7.65 -3.91 3.89
N PHE A 111 6.45 -3.78 4.43
CA PHE A 111 5.94 -2.60 5.10
C PHE A 111 5.48 -2.97 6.52
N SER A 112 5.80 -2.14 7.50
CA SER A 112 5.21 -2.24 8.83
C SER A 112 3.73 -1.85 8.80
N VAL A 113 3.37 -0.93 7.90
CA VAL A 113 1.98 -0.53 7.65
C VAL A 113 1.76 -0.42 6.15
N MET A 114 0.66 -1.01 5.67
CA MET A 114 0.17 -0.77 4.31
C MET A 114 -1.35 -0.75 4.33
N GLN A 115 -1.94 0.28 3.70
CA GLN A 115 -3.39 0.40 3.59
C GLN A 115 -3.79 1.17 2.34
N ILE A 116 -4.93 0.77 1.78
CA ILE A 116 -5.65 1.53 0.76
C ILE A 116 -6.74 2.27 1.51
N GLN A 117 -6.74 3.59 1.45
CA GLN A 117 -7.57 4.41 2.30
C GLN A 117 -8.54 5.24 1.45
N TYR A 118 -9.79 5.27 1.90
CA TYR A 118 -10.81 6.16 1.42
C TYR A 118 -11.11 7.21 2.48
N ASN A 119 -10.79 8.47 2.17
CA ASN A 119 -11.18 9.63 2.93
C ASN A 119 -11.35 10.82 1.98
N ARG A 120 -12.58 11.35 1.88
CA ARG A 120 -12.91 12.46 0.97
C ARG A 120 -12.32 13.81 1.40
N CYS A 121 -11.98 13.95 2.67
CA CYS A 121 -11.53 15.20 3.27
C CYS A 121 -10.01 15.25 3.44
N ASP A 122 -9.32 14.14 3.18
CA ASP A 122 -7.87 14.05 3.29
C ASP A 122 -7.22 14.61 2.02
N GLU A 123 -6.39 15.64 2.16
CA GLU A 123 -5.63 16.25 1.06
C GLU A 123 -4.74 15.23 0.32
N ARG A 124 -4.31 14.16 1.01
CA ARG A 124 -3.49 13.10 0.42
C ARG A 124 -4.25 12.30 -0.63
N SER A 125 -5.57 12.41 -0.67
CA SER A 125 -6.43 11.75 -1.65
C SER A 125 -6.44 12.44 -3.02
N GLU A 126 -5.85 13.63 -3.14
CA GLU A 126 -5.79 14.35 -4.42
C GLU A 126 -5.03 13.54 -5.48
N LYS A 127 -5.54 13.55 -6.72
CA LYS A 127 -4.95 12.76 -7.79
C LYS A 127 -3.53 13.22 -8.09
N GLY A 128 -2.57 12.31 -8.00
CA GLY A 128 -1.15 12.60 -8.24
C GLY A 128 -0.43 13.20 -7.04
N TYR A 129 -1.11 13.33 -5.89
CA TYR A 129 -0.45 13.65 -4.64
C TYR A 129 0.59 12.59 -4.30
N HIS A 130 1.80 13.02 -3.95
CA HIS A 130 2.83 12.16 -3.41
C HIS A 130 3.50 12.84 -2.23
N TRP A 131 3.30 12.28 -1.04
CA TRP A 131 4.00 12.74 0.16
C TRP A 131 5.04 11.72 0.60
N THR A 132 6.20 12.26 0.95
CA THR A 132 7.29 11.58 1.63
C THR A 132 7.62 12.37 2.89
N MET A 133 7.75 11.70 4.03
CA MET A 133 8.13 12.38 5.28
C MET A 133 9.48 13.07 5.12
N LYS A 134 9.58 14.36 5.48
CA LYS A 134 10.83 15.11 5.35
C LYS A 134 11.91 14.47 6.23
N GLY A 135 12.97 13.94 5.60
CA GLY A 135 14.05 13.22 6.29
C GLY A 135 13.79 11.73 6.48
N SER A 136 12.71 11.18 5.94
CA SER A 136 12.39 9.76 5.95
C SER A 136 11.99 9.28 4.55
N ASN A 137 12.62 8.19 4.10
CA ASN A 137 12.28 7.50 2.86
C ASN A 137 11.41 6.26 3.11
N HIS A 138 10.76 6.19 4.27
CA HIS A 138 10.03 5.00 4.68
C HIS A 138 8.50 5.20 4.72
N LYS A 139 8.00 6.44 4.83
CA LYS A 139 6.56 6.75 4.80
C LYS A 139 6.18 7.40 3.48
N HIS A 140 5.20 6.81 2.82
CA HIS A 140 4.70 7.28 1.53
C HIS A 140 3.18 7.34 1.53
N SER A 141 2.64 8.37 0.89
CA SER A 141 1.21 8.48 0.55
C SER A 141 1.06 8.82 -0.92
N PHE A 142 0.33 8.00 -1.67
CA PHE A 142 0.07 8.19 -3.10
C PHE A 142 -1.41 8.41 -3.36
N GLY A 143 -1.78 9.63 -3.69
CA GLY A 143 -3.16 10.02 -3.99
C GLY A 143 -3.62 9.53 -5.35
N GLN A 144 -4.74 8.81 -5.34
CA GLN A 144 -5.36 8.21 -6.52
C GLN A 144 -6.51 9.07 -7.08
N GLY A 145 -6.93 10.11 -6.35
CA GLY A 145 -8.08 10.95 -6.67
C GLY A 145 -9.37 10.43 -6.03
N ASN A 146 -10.43 11.25 -6.09
CA ASN A 146 -11.78 10.88 -5.66
C ASN A 146 -11.88 10.37 -4.20
N GLY A 147 -11.03 10.85 -3.31
CA GLY A 147 -11.00 10.41 -1.91
C GLY A 147 -10.12 9.18 -1.65
N TRP A 148 -9.39 8.67 -2.65
CA TRP A 148 -8.51 7.50 -2.49
C TRP A 148 -7.03 7.85 -2.38
N PHE A 149 -6.32 7.16 -1.48
CA PHE A 149 -4.86 7.13 -1.48
C PHE A 149 -4.33 5.79 -0.95
N ILE A 150 -3.07 5.49 -1.29
CA ILE A 150 -2.34 4.36 -0.74
C ILE A 150 -1.34 4.90 0.27
N TYR A 151 -1.40 4.43 1.50
CA TYR A 151 -0.43 4.73 2.55
C TYR A 151 0.44 3.52 2.84
N SER A 152 1.74 3.76 2.97
CA SER A 152 2.69 2.73 3.36
C SER A 152 3.77 3.29 4.27
N ASP A 153 4.14 2.52 5.30
CA ASP A 153 5.28 2.75 6.18
C ASP A 153 6.19 1.51 6.14
N SER A 154 7.46 1.68 5.80
CA SER A 154 8.45 0.59 5.75
C SER A 154 9.40 0.58 6.95
N ASP A 155 9.23 1.48 7.90
CA ASP A 155 10.04 1.49 9.13
C ASP A 155 9.54 0.39 10.08
N PRO A 156 10.38 -0.57 10.48
CA PRO A 156 9.98 -1.68 11.34
C PRO A 156 9.71 -1.33 12.82
N PHE A 157 9.40 -0.07 13.13
CA PHE A 157 9.33 0.57 14.46
C PHE A 157 10.68 0.99 15.06
#